data_AF-L7X8J0-F1
#
_entry.id   AF-L7X8J0-F1
#
_cell.length_a   1.000
_cell.length_b   1.000
_cell.length_c   1.000
_cell.angle_alpha   90.00
_cell.angle_beta   90.00
_cell.angle_gamma   90.00
#
_symmetry.space_group_name_H-M   'P 1'
#
loop_
_entity.id
_entity.type
_entity.pdbx_description
1 polymer ?
#
loop_
_entity_poly.entity_id
_entity_poly.type
_entity_poly.pdbx_seq_one_letter_code
_entity_poly.pdbx_strand_id
1 'polypeptide(L)'
;FLVKVFLMKQYAYIANYNYEIGNFDTFNTQYVNIKSLSTKFKNSLFADVTNIIKQVKNKNLLSKVQNEWYKDISEDVLLDLKNDIEAIDLNMIDVNGIVEVKDVDFAAPEITSQYGDWKDKRQVSYAVQLRDENKYSTFSSWSKPEEIGNKANPTITVPQDNNGRERLIFRKIDNGSTQFVGVVKKTETKFRDI
;
A
#
# COMPACT_ATOMS: atom_id res chain seq x y z
N PHE A 1 -11.70 15.87 14.59
CA PHE A 1 -11.24 14.47 14.73
C PHE A 1 -12.15 13.50 13.98
N LEU A 2 -13.40 13.32 14.40
CA LEU A 2 -14.35 12.30 13.86
C LEU A 2 -14.55 12.35 12.34
N VAL A 3 -14.71 13.55 11.76
CA VAL A 3 -14.87 13.72 10.31
C VAL A 3 -13.67 13.19 9.52
N LYS A 4 -12.44 13.42 10.01
CA LYS A 4 -11.21 12.95 9.33
C LYS A 4 -11.10 11.43 9.40
N VAL A 5 -11.44 10.83 10.54
CA VAL A 5 -11.47 9.37 10.71
C VAL A 5 -12.52 8.72 9.81
N PHE A 6 -13.71 9.32 9.75
CA PHE A 6 -14.78 8.85 8.86
C PHE A 6 -14.36 8.89 7.39
N LEU A 7 -13.72 9.98 6.94
CA LEU A 7 -13.24 10.12 5.58
C LEU A 7 -12.13 9.09 5.24
N MET A 8 -11.21 8.81 6.17
CA MET A 8 -10.23 7.73 5.99
C MET A 8 -10.90 6.36 5.82
N LYS A 9 -11.96 6.07 6.59
CA LYS A 9 -12.74 4.83 6.44
C LYS A 9 -13.42 4.73 5.08
N GLN A 10 -13.96 5.84 4.56
CA GLN A 10 -14.55 5.86 3.22
C GLN A 10 -13.52 5.57 2.14
N TYR A 11 -12.33 6.19 2.20
CA TYR A 11 -11.26 5.90 1.26
C TYR A 11 -10.80 4.45 1.35
N ALA A 12 -10.69 3.88 2.56
CA ALA A 12 -10.34 2.48 2.74
C ALA A 12 -11.40 1.53 2.15
N TYR A 13 -12.68 1.85 2.33
CA TYR A 13 -13.78 1.10 1.73
C TYR A 13 -13.71 1.13 0.19
N ILE A 14 -13.52 2.31 -0.40
CA ILE A 14 -13.41 2.45 -1.86
C ILE A 14 -12.14 1.75 -2.37
N ALA A 15 -11.02 1.84 -1.64
CA ALA A 15 -9.80 1.13 -1.98
C ALA A 15 -10.05 -0.39 -2.02
N ASN A 16 -10.63 -0.97 -0.96
CA ASN A 16 -10.93 -2.40 -0.90
C ASN A 16 -11.84 -2.87 -2.04
N TYR A 17 -12.91 -2.12 -2.34
CA TYR A 17 -13.77 -2.44 -3.48
C TYR A 17 -12.97 -2.46 -4.80
N ASN A 18 -12.12 -1.45 -5.04
CA ASN A 18 -11.33 -1.36 -6.27
C ASN A 18 -10.20 -2.40 -6.33
N TYR A 19 -9.68 -2.84 -5.19
CA TYR A 19 -8.78 -3.99 -5.09
C TYR A 19 -9.48 -5.26 -5.59
N GLU A 20 -10.70 -5.54 -5.11
CA GLU A 20 -11.45 -6.74 -5.48
C GLU A 20 -11.81 -6.78 -6.97
N ILE A 21 -12.19 -5.64 -7.55
CA ILE A 21 -12.56 -5.57 -8.97
C ILE A 21 -11.35 -5.35 -9.90
N GLY A 22 -10.13 -5.19 -9.38
CA GLY A 22 -8.93 -5.00 -10.19
C GLY A 22 -8.71 -3.60 -10.76
N ASN A 23 -9.40 -2.59 -10.23
CA ASN A 23 -9.22 -1.19 -10.64
C ASN A 23 -8.09 -0.54 -9.84
N PHE A 24 -6.86 -0.92 -10.19
CA PHE A 24 -5.65 -0.54 -9.45
C PHE A 24 -5.32 0.95 -9.50
N ASP A 25 -5.71 1.68 -10.54
CA ASP A 25 -5.54 3.14 -10.60
C ASP A 25 -6.38 3.85 -9.53
N THR A 26 -7.64 3.41 -9.38
CA THR A 26 -8.53 3.97 -8.35
C THR A 26 -8.11 3.54 -6.96
N PHE A 27 -7.68 2.28 -6.78
CA PHE A 27 -7.06 1.82 -5.53
C PHE A 27 -5.87 2.72 -5.15
N ASN A 28 -4.93 2.94 -6.09
CA ASN A 28 -3.73 3.73 -5.87
C ASN A 28 -4.08 5.17 -5.49
N THR A 29 -5.10 5.75 -6.13
CA THR A 29 -5.61 7.08 -5.80
C THR A 29 -6.12 7.14 -4.35
N GLN A 30 -6.92 6.17 -3.92
CA GLN A 30 -7.42 6.13 -2.54
C GLN A 30 -6.31 5.85 -1.53
N TYR A 31 -5.36 4.99 -1.86
CA TYR A 31 -4.17 4.74 -1.06
C TYR A 31 -3.40 6.03 -0.79
N VAL A 32 -3.15 6.84 -1.83
CA VAL A 32 -2.50 8.15 -1.69
C VAL A 32 -3.35 9.11 -0.84
N ASN A 33 -4.68 9.11 -1.01
CA ASN A 33 -5.58 9.95 -0.21
C ASN A 33 -5.57 9.59 1.27
N ILE A 34 -5.61 8.29 1.62
CA ILE A 34 -5.51 7.80 3.01
C ILE A 34 -4.21 8.29 3.63
N LYS A 35 -3.10 8.11 2.92
CA LYS A 35 -1.78 8.53 3.39
C LYS A 35 -1.71 10.05 3.58
N SER A 36 -2.13 10.82 2.59
CA SER A 36 -2.14 12.29 2.65
C SER A 36 -3.00 12.81 3.80
N LEU A 37 -4.19 12.25 3.98
CA LEU A 37 -5.11 12.63 5.05
C LEU A 37 -4.55 12.26 6.42
N SER A 38 -3.96 11.07 6.57
CA SER A 38 -3.26 10.67 7.80
C SER A 38 -2.12 11.62 8.13
N THR A 39 -1.23 11.93 7.19
CA THR A 39 -0.12 12.88 7.40
C THR A 39 -0.63 14.26 7.80
N LYS A 40 -1.63 14.82 7.09
CA LYS A 40 -2.24 16.11 7.44
C LYS A 40 -2.89 16.06 8.82
N PHE A 41 -3.49 14.93 9.17
CA PHE A 41 -4.12 14.74 10.46
C PHE A 41 -3.09 14.69 11.60
N LYS A 42 -2.01 13.91 11.45
CA LYS A 42 -0.88 13.88 12.38
C LYS A 42 -0.30 15.28 12.57
N ASN A 43 0.00 15.99 11.48
CA ASN A 43 0.55 17.35 11.53
C ASN A 43 -0.39 18.35 12.24
N SER A 44 -1.70 18.26 11.99
CA SER A 44 -2.71 19.08 12.69
C SER A 44 -2.72 18.80 14.19
N LEU A 45 -2.69 17.53 14.60
CA LEU A 45 -2.63 17.17 16.01
C LEU A 45 -1.35 17.71 16.68
N PHE A 46 -0.20 17.58 16.01
CA PHE A 46 1.07 18.13 16.51
C PHE A 46 1.03 19.64 16.69
N ALA A 47 0.45 20.36 15.72
CA ALA A 47 0.30 21.80 15.81
C ALA A 47 -0.61 22.21 16.98
N ASP A 48 -1.73 21.51 17.18
CA ASP A 48 -2.67 21.77 18.28
C ASP A 48 -2.01 21.52 19.65
N VAL A 49 -1.32 20.39 19.80
CA VAL A 49 -0.54 20.06 21.01
C VAL A 49 0.53 21.12 21.28
N THR A 50 1.30 21.50 20.26
CA THR A 50 2.34 22.54 20.39
C THR A 50 1.76 23.89 20.80
N ASN A 51 0.59 24.27 20.27
CA ASN A 51 -0.08 25.51 20.64
C ASN A 51 -0.60 25.48 22.08
N ILE A 52 -1.17 24.36 22.53
CA ILE A 52 -1.60 24.19 23.93
C ILE A 52 -0.39 24.36 24.86
N ILE A 53 0.76 23.75 24.54
CA ILE A 53 2.00 23.93 25.31
C ILE A 53 2.39 25.39 25.42
N LYS A 54 2.43 26.11 24.29
CA LYS A 54 2.79 27.55 24.27
C LYS A 54 1.81 28.38 25.11
N GLN A 55 0.51 28.09 25.03
CA GLN A 55 -0.50 28.81 25.80
C GLN A 55 -0.40 28.54 27.30
N VAL A 56 -0.10 27.30 27.71
CA VAL A 56 0.09 26.93 29.13
C VAL A 56 1.38 27.55 29.67
N LYS A 57 2.50 27.47 28.93
CA LYS A 57 3.78 28.10 29.31
C LYS A 57 3.66 29.63 29.45
N ASN A 58 2.84 30.29 28.64
CA ASN A 58 2.68 31.75 28.65
C ASN A 58 1.62 32.29 29.62
N LYS A 59 0.83 31.44 30.27
CA LYS A 59 -0.09 31.90 31.33
C LYS A 59 0.68 32.02 32.65
N ASN A 60 0.52 33.16 33.32
CA ASN A 60 1.03 33.46 34.68
C ASN A 60 0.51 32.50 35.79
N LEU A 61 -0.08 31.36 35.43
CA LEU A 61 -0.42 30.28 36.34
C LEU A 61 0.85 29.63 36.92
N LEU A 62 1.94 29.55 36.14
CA LEU A 62 3.19 28.89 36.56
C LEU A 62 3.97 29.64 37.66
N SER A 63 3.81 30.97 37.77
CA SER A 63 4.45 31.73 38.84
C SER A 63 3.70 31.66 40.18
N LYS A 64 2.43 31.21 40.17
CA LYS A 64 1.59 31.10 41.37
C LYS A 64 1.25 29.67 41.78
N VAL A 65 1.41 28.69 40.88
CA VAL A 65 1.06 27.30 41.14
C VAL A 65 2.35 26.49 41.34
N GLN A 66 2.87 26.50 42.57
CA GLN A 66 3.85 25.52 43.07
C GLN A 66 3.14 24.18 43.34
N ASN A 67 2.54 23.56 42.33
CA ASN A 67 1.80 22.32 42.52
C ASN A 67 2.36 21.23 41.60
N GLU A 68 2.89 20.17 42.20
CA GLU A 68 3.53 19.03 41.52
C GLU A 68 2.63 18.42 40.44
N TRP A 69 1.30 18.54 40.59
CA TRP A 69 0.28 18.10 39.64
C TRP A 69 0.33 18.81 38.28
N TYR A 70 0.78 20.06 38.22
CA TYR A 70 0.98 20.78 36.95
C TYR A 70 2.33 20.49 36.32
N LYS A 71 3.28 19.99 37.12
CA LYS A 71 4.52 19.40 36.63
C LYS A 71 4.22 18.13 35.85
N ASP A 72 3.20 17.36 36.23
CA ASP A 72 2.79 16.09 35.58
C ASP A 72 1.98 16.24 34.29
N ILE A 73 1.40 17.41 33.99
CA ILE A 73 1.12 17.77 32.57
C ILE A 73 2.46 18.24 31.97
N SER A 74 3.50 17.42 32.17
CA SER A 74 4.86 17.68 31.72
C SER A 74 4.92 17.53 30.22
N GLU A 75 5.99 18.09 29.69
CA GLU A 75 6.56 17.74 28.39
C GLU A 75 6.49 16.23 28.08
N ASP A 76 6.57 15.35 29.09
CA ASP A 76 6.56 13.89 28.93
C ASP A 76 5.23 13.35 28.41
N VAL A 77 4.07 13.74 28.96
CA VAL A 77 2.76 13.30 28.45
C VAL A 77 2.56 13.69 26.98
N LEU A 78 3.18 14.80 26.56
CA LEU A 78 3.05 15.33 25.21
C LEU A 78 4.09 14.73 24.27
N LEU A 79 5.27 14.36 24.79
CA LEU A 79 6.25 13.52 24.11
C LEU A 79 5.68 12.10 23.90
N ASP A 80 5.02 11.54 24.90
CA ASP A 80 4.35 10.24 24.82
C ASP A 80 3.21 10.27 23.81
N LEU A 81 2.32 11.26 23.87
CA LEU A 81 1.29 11.45 22.86
C LEU A 81 1.89 11.64 21.47
N LYS A 82 3.03 12.34 21.36
CA LYS A 82 3.70 12.50 20.09
C LYS A 82 4.23 11.17 19.56
N ASN A 83 4.92 10.41 20.41
CA ASN A 83 5.45 9.10 20.08
C ASN A 83 4.32 8.13 19.69
N ASP A 84 3.18 8.16 20.39
CA ASP A 84 2.00 7.36 20.07
C ASP A 84 1.41 7.72 18.69
N ILE A 85 1.33 9.01 18.36
CA ILE A 85 0.86 9.47 17.04
C ILE A 85 1.86 9.10 15.93
N GLU A 86 3.17 9.24 16.19
CA GLU A 86 4.23 8.81 15.27
C GLU A 86 4.17 7.29 15.03
N ALA A 87 3.93 6.52 16.08
CA ALA A 87 3.81 5.06 16.06
C ALA A 87 2.55 4.54 15.36
N ILE A 88 1.57 5.38 14.99
CA ILE A 88 0.44 4.96 14.16
C ILE A 88 0.99 4.49 12.80
N ASP A 89 1.09 3.17 12.67
CA ASP A 89 1.49 2.48 11.46
C ASP A 89 0.24 2.20 10.61
N LEU A 90 0.25 2.68 9.36
CA LEU A 90 -0.85 2.45 8.44
C LEU A 90 -0.72 1.11 7.70
N ASN A 91 0.33 0.32 7.97
CA ASN A 91 0.68 -0.86 7.17
C ASN A 91 0.88 -0.53 5.68
N MET A 92 1.38 0.67 5.42
CA MET A 92 1.54 1.24 4.09
C MET A 92 3.02 1.48 3.80
N ILE A 93 3.49 1.03 2.64
CA ILE A 93 4.84 1.29 2.15
C ILE A 93 4.84 2.59 1.32
N ASP A 94 5.84 3.44 1.55
CA ASP A 94 6.15 4.55 0.66
C ASP A 94 7.09 4.11 -0.46
N VAL A 95 6.68 4.32 -1.71
CA VAL A 95 7.45 3.90 -2.88
C VAL A 95 7.47 5.00 -3.94
N ASN A 96 8.66 5.37 -4.40
CA ASN A 96 8.85 6.27 -5.53
C ASN A 96 8.92 5.48 -6.84
N GLY A 97 7.87 4.69 -7.10
CA GLY A 97 7.79 3.77 -8.23
C GLY A 97 7.83 2.31 -7.81
N ILE A 98 7.09 1.48 -8.54
CA ILE A 98 6.98 0.04 -8.30
C ILE A 98 7.62 -0.69 -9.46
N VAL A 99 8.33 -1.78 -9.17
CA VAL A 99 8.87 -2.65 -10.21
C VAL A 99 7.73 -3.23 -11.04
N GLU A 100 7.82 -3.12 -12.35
CA GLU A 100 6.81 -3.61 -13.27
C GLU A 100 7.22 -4.95 -13.88
N VAL A 101 6.25 -5.68 -14.44
CA VAL A 101 6.53 -6.89 -15.21
C VAL A 101 7.27 -6.52 -16.48
N LYS A 102 8.44 -7.13 -16.70
CA LYS A 102 9.31 -6.85 -17.85
C LYS A 102 9.00 -7.73 -19.05
N ASP A 103 8.66 -8.99 -18.80
CA ASP A 103 8.53 -10.00 -19.84
C ASP A 103 7.56 -11.11 -19.42
N VAL A 104 6.87 -11.69 -20.41
CA VAL A 104 5.91 -12.79 -20.27
C VAL A 104 6.20 -13.80 -21.36
N ASP A 105 6.79 -14.94 -20.99
CA ASP A 105 7.30 -15.93 -21.92
C ASP A 105 6.50 -17.24 -21.89
N PHE A 106 5.90 -17.58 -23.03
CA PHE A 106 5.18 -18.84 -23.27
C PHE A 106 6.03 -19.93 -23.92
N ALA A 107 7.33 -19.70 -24.19
CA ALA A 107 8.19 -20.71 -24.80
C ALA A 107 8.47 -21.88 -23.85
N ALA A 108 8.80 -21.58 -22.60
CA ALA A 108 9.19 -22.57 -21.58
C ALA A 108 8.07 -23.55 -21.16
N PRO A 109 6.79 -23.16 -21.02
CA PRO A 109 5.73 -24.09 -20.63
C PRO A 109 5.41 -25.13 -21.71
N GLU A 110 5.05 -26.34 -21.29
CA GLU A 110 4.54 -27.41 -22.16
C GLU A 110 3.03 -27.64 -21.99
N ILE A 111 2.36 -26.86 -21.13
CA ILE A 111 0.94 -27.02 -20.83
C ILE A 111 0.12 -26.40 -21.96
N THR A 112 -0.82 -27.14 -22.52
CA THR A 112 -1.73 -26.66 -23.57
C THR A 112 -2.79 -25.69 -23.02
N SER A 113 -3.09 -24.63 -23.78
CA SER A 113 -4.08 -23.57 -23.45
C SER A 113 -5.55 -23.97 -23.66
N GLN A 114 -5.94 -25.17 -23.22
CA GLN A 114 -7.35 -25.61 -23.29
C GLN A 114 -7.87 -26.03 -21.92
N TYR A 115 -7.34 -25.40 -20.86
CA TYR A 115 -7.66 -25.74 -19.49
C TYR A 115 -7.93 -24.48 -18.67
N GLY A 116 -9.05 -24.48 -17.95
CA GLY A 116 -9.47 -23.36 -17.10
C GLY A 116 -9.70 -22.07 -17.91
N ASP A 117 -9.11 -20.97 -17.43
CA ASP A 117 -9.20 -19.66 -18.05
C ASP A 117 -8.23 -19.45 -19.22
N TRP A 118 -7.21 -20.31 -19.34
CA TRP A 118 -6.25 -20.30 -20.44
C TRP A 118 -6.90 -20.84 -21.69
N LYS A 119 -7.26 -19.95 -22.60
CA LYS A 119 -7.88 -20.28 -23.89
C LYS A 119 -7.20 -19.49 -24.99
N ASP A 120 -7.03 -20.15 -26.13
CA ASP A 120 -6.48 -19.55 -27.35
C ASP A 120 -7.16 -18.20 -27.68
N LYS A 121 -6.36 -17.21 -28.10
CA LYS A 121 -6.73 -15.84 -28.49
C LYS A 121 -7.22 -14.92 -27.36
N ARG A 122 -7.27 -15.40 -26.13
CA ARG A 122 -7.49 -14.52 -24.96
C ARG A 122 -6.22 -13.75 -24.65
N GLN A 123 -6.35 -12.65 -23.91
CA GLN A 123 -5.20 -11.84 -23.51
C GLN A 123 -4.94 -11.98 -22.02
N VAL A 124 -3.67 -11.98 -21.61
CA VAL A 124 -3.28 -11.96 -20.20
C VAL A 124 -2.41 -10.75 -19.90
N SER A 125 -2.69 -10.11 -18.77
CA SER A 125 -1.91 -8.99 -18.22
C SER A 125 -1.58 -9.26 -16.76
N TYR A 126 -0.49 -8.66 -16.30
CA TYR A 126 -0.01 -8.82 -14.93
C TYR A 126 0.31 -7.49 -14.27
N ALA A 127 0.19 -7.43 -12.96
CA ALA A 127 0.61 -6.29 -12.17
C ALA A 127 1.28 -6.76 -10.88
N VAL A 128 2.03 -5.85 -10.26
CA VAL A 128 2.86 -6.12 -9.09
C VAL A 128 2.44 -5.23 -7.93
N GLN A 129 2.38 -5.80 -6.74
CA GLN A 129 2.34 -5.06 -5.49
C GLN A 129 3.54 -5.46 -4.62
N LEU A 130 4.19 -4.50 -3.98
CA LEU A 130 5.28 -4.79 -3.06
C LEU A 130 4.73 -5.08 -1.67
N ARG A 131 5.34 -6.06 -0.99
CA ARG A 131 5.08 -6.37 0.42
C ARG A 131 6.36 -6.43 1.21
N ASP A 132 6.29 -5.89 2.42
CA ASP A 132 7.30 -6.01 3.44
C ASP A 132 6.59 -6.35 4.76
N GLU A 133 6.72 -7.61 5.20
CA GLU A 133 5.95 -8.16 6.31
C GLU A 133 4.43 -7.94 6.13
N ASN A 134 3.82 -7.12 6.98
CA ASN A 134 2.39 -6.78 6.94
C ASN A 134 2.10 -5.47 6.21
N LYS A 135 3.10 -4.85 5.57
CA LYS A 135 2.98 -3.58 4.86
C LYS A 135 2.88 -3.83 3.36
N TYR A 136 2.06 -3.03 2.70
CA TYR A 136 1.81 -3.15 1.26
C TYR A 136 2.03 -1.81 0.58
N SER A 137 2.49 -1.83 -0.67
CA SER A 137 2.56 -0.63 -1.51
C SER A 137 1.27 -0.40 -2.31
N THR A 138 1.26 0.65 -3.12
CA THR A 138 0.41 0.75 -4.31
C THR A 138 0.69 -0.41 -5.30
N PHE A 139 -0.09 -0.51 -6.36
CA PHE A 139 0.15 -1.42 -7.48
C PHE A 139 0.93 -0.76 -8.61
N SER A 140 1.71 -1.56 -9.35
CA SER A 140 2.23 -1.16 -10.65
C SER A 140 1.12 -0.95 -11.66
N SER A 141 1.46 -0.38 -12.81
CA SER A 141 0.63 -0.47 -14.00
C SER A 141 0.44 -1.94 -14.40
N TRP A 142 -0.66 -2.24 -15.09
CA TRP A 142 -0.80 -3.51 -15.78
C TRP A 142 0.23 -3.62 -16.91
N SER A 143 0.83 -4.79 -17.05
CA SER A 143 1.68 -5.13 -18.18
C SER A 143 0.87 -5.03 -19.47
N LYS A 144 1.59 -4.85 -20.58
CA LYS A 144 0.98 -5.00 -21.91
C LYS A 144 0.23 -6.33 -21.98
N PRO A 145 -1.00 -6.36 -22.52
CA PRO A 145 -1.72 -7.61 -22.74
C PRO A 145 -0.98 -8.49 -23.75
N GLU A 146 -0.73 -9.74 -23.38
CA GLU A 146 -0.10 -10.75 -24.21
C GLU A 146 -1.13 -11.81 -24.64
N GLU A 147 -1.12 -12.18 -25.92
CA GLU A 147 -2.06 -13.16 -26.45
C GLU A 147 -1.68 -14.58 -26.02
N ILE A 148 -2.64 -15.30 -25.46
CA ILE A 148 -2.54 -16.72 -25.13
C ILE A 148 -2.69 -17.49 -26.44
N GLY A 149 -1.60 -18.12 -26.90
CA GLY A 149 -1.62 -19.04 -28.03
C GLY A 149 -2.04 -20.45 -27.61
N ASN A 150 -1.30 -21.47 -28.07
CA ASN A 150 -1.55 -22.87 -27.74
C ASN A 150 -0.97 -23.34 -26.39
N LYS A 151 -0.27 -22.46 -25.67
CA LYS A 151 0.39 -22.75 -24.38
C LYS A 151 -0.16 -21.89 -23.25
N ALA A 152 -0.26 -22.47 -22.06
CA ALA A 152 -0.71 -21.81 -20.83
C ALA A 152 0.47 -21.57 -19.86
N ASN A 153 0.21 -20.86 -18.76
CA ASN A 153 1.09 -20.79 -17.60
C ASN A 153 2.48 -20.23 -17.91
N PRO A 154 2.58 -18.99 -18.45
CA PRO A 154 3.84 -18.40 -18.88
C PRO A 154 4.81 -18.20 -17.72
N THR A 155 6.08 -18.06 -18.07
CA THR A 155 7.10 -17.55 -17.14
C THR A 155 7.11 -16.04 -17.21
N ILE A 156 6.88 -15.40 -16.08
CA ILE A 156 6.84 -13.96 -15.91
C ILE A 156 8.19 -13.50 -15.34
N THR A 157 8.77 -12.46 -15.94
CA THR A 157 9.98 -11.82 -15.42
C THR A 157 9.62 -10.51 -14.71
N VAL A 158 9.96 -10.44 -13.43
CA VAL A 158 9.79 -9.25 -12.58
C VAL A 158 11.14 -8.87 -11.98
N PRO A 159 11.66 -7.66 -12.23
CA PRO A 159 12.91 -7.20 -11.64
C PRO A 159 12.90 -7.28 -10.11
N GLN A 160 14.09 -7.36 -9.52
CA GLN A 160 14.23 -7.20 -8.08
C GLN A 160 13.84 -5.78 -7.66
N ASP A 161 13.17 -5.67 -6.53
CA ASP A 161 12.99 -4.40 -5.87
C ASP A 161 14.29 -4.01 -5.14
N ASN A 162 14.69 -2.73 -5.26
CA ASN A 162 15.95 -2.24 -4.70
C ASN A 162 16.04 -2.38 -3.17
N ASN A 163 14.90 -2.44 -2.48
CA ASN A 163 14.84 -2.62 -1.03
C ASN A 163 14.65 -4.09 -0.64
N GLY A 164 14.72 -5.01 -1.61
CA GLY A 164 14.58 -6.45 -1.37
C GLY A 164 13.20 -6.84 -0.85
N ARG A 165 12.15 -6.11 -1.24
CA ARG A 165 10.76 -6.43 -0.84
C ARG A 165 10.20 -7.58 -1.68
N GLU A 166 9.19 -8.26 -1.13
CA GLU A 166 8.48 -9.29 -1.87
C GLU A 166 7.59 -8.66 -2.95
N ARG A 167 7.41 -9.36 -4.07
CA ARG A 167 6.57 -8.91 -5.18
C ARG A 167 5.40 -9.86 -5.34
N LEU A 168 4.21 -9.36 -5.01
CA LEU A 168 2.95 -10.07 -5.18
C LEU A 168 2.50 -9.86 -6.62
N ILE A 169 2.22 -10.96 -7.32
CA ILE A 169 1.86 -10.95 -8.72
C ILE A 169 0.36 -11.17 -8.85
N PHE A 170 -0.27 -10.31 -9.63
CA PHE A 170 -1.68 -10.34 -9.95
C PHE A 170 -1.84 -10.53 -11.44
N ARG A 171 -2.84 -11.31 -11.84
CA ARG A 171 -3.21 -11.64 -13.22
C ARG A 171 -4.60 -11.11 -13.52
N LYS A 172 -4.79 -10.70 -14.77
CA LYS A 172 -6.09 -10.47 -15.38
C LYS A 172 -6.11 -11.13 -16.75
N ILE A 173 -7.15 -11.91 -17.04
CA ILE A 173 -7.39 -12.46 -18.39
C ILE A 173 -8.53 -11.68 -19.02
N ASP A 174 -8.26 -11.09 -20.19
CA ASP A 174 -9.06 -10.07 -20.85
C ASP A 174 -9.44 -8.94 -19.86
N ASN A 175 -10.70 -8.53 -19.87
CA ASN A 175 -11.27 -7.63 -18.88
C ASN A 175 -11.95 -8.36 -17.70
N GLY A 176 -11.53 -9.59 -17.41
CA GLY A 176 -12.06 -10.40 -16.31
C GLY A 176 -11.67 -9.92 -14.91
N SER A 177 -12.02 -10.73 -13.91
CA SER A 177 -11.66 -10.48 -12.51
C SER A 177 -10.15 -10.57 -12.31
N THR A 178 -9.63 -9.76 -11.38
CA THR A 178 -8.23 -9.85 -10.95
C THR A 178 -8.01 -11.06 -10.06
N GLN A 179 -6.90 -11.75 -10.27
CA GLN A 179 -6.51 -12.96 -9.56
C GLN A 179 -5.12 -12.76 -8.96
N PHE A 180 -4.95 -13.05 -7.69
CA PHE A 180 -3.62 -13.18 -7.09
C PHE A 180 -3.03 -14.53 -7.49
N VAL A 181 -1.84 -14.54 -8.09
CA VAL A 181 -1.26 -15.77 -8.67
C VAL A 181 0.03 -16.22 -7.97
N GLY A 182 0.73 -15.32 -7.28
CA GLY A 182 1.90 -15.77 -6.49
C GLY A 182 2.74 -14.66 -5.91
N VAL A 183 3.83 -15.07 -5.25
CA VAL A 183 4.82 -14.18 -4.63
C VAL A 183 6.20 -14.51 -5.18
N VAL A 184 6.92 -13.50 -5.66
CA VAL A 184 8.33 -13.61 -6.06
C VAL A 184 9.22 -13.16 -4.90
N LYS A 185 10.01 -14.09 -4.36
CA LYS A 185 10.86 -13.84 -3.19
C LYS A 185 12.07 -12.97 -3.56
N LYS A 186 12.58 -12.23 -2.59
CA LYS A 186 13.54 -11.11 -2.72
C LYS A 186 14.53 -11.18 -3.89
N THR A 187 15.25 -12.28 -4.05
CA THR A 187 16.30 -12.44 -5.08
C THR A 187 15.82 -13.06 -6.39
N GLU A 188 14.67 -13.71 -6.41
CA GLU A 188 14.13 -14.34 -7.61
C GLU A 188 13.61 -13.27 -8.58
N THR A 189 13.76 -13.49 -9.88
CA THR A 189 13.26 -12.56 -10.90
C THR A 189 12.29 -13.21 -11.87
N LYS A 190 12.14 -14.53 -11.80
CA LYS A 190 11.25 -15.31 -12.65
C LYS A 190 10.22 -16.02 -11.80
N PHE A 191 9.00 -16.06 -12.29
CA PHE A 191 7.88 -16.71 -11.66
C PHE A 191 7.07 -17.43 -12.72
N ARG A 192 6.72 -18.69 -12.49
CA ARG A 192 5.83 -19.43 -13.39
C ARG A 192 4.41 -19.29 -12.89
N ASP A 193 3.53 -18.80 -13.74
CA ASP A 193 2.11 -18.74 -13.44
C ASP A 193 1.50 -20.14 -13.40
N ILE A 194 0.49 -20.36 -12.54
CA ILE A 194 -0.17 -21.66 -12.36
C ILE A 194 -1.66 -21.63 -12.69
#